data_AF-A0A4R0X6H3-F1
#
_entry.id   AF-A0A4R0X6H3-F1
#
_cell.length_a   1.000
_cell.length_b   1.000
_cell.length_c   1.000
_cell.angle_alpha   90.00
_cell.angle_beta   90.00
_cell.angle_gamma   90.00
#
_symmetry.space_group_name_H-M   'P 1'
#
loop_
_entity.id
_entity.type
_entity.pdbx_description
1 polymer ?
#
loop_
_entity_poly.entity_id
_entity_poly.type
_entity_poly.pdbx_seq_one_letter_code
_entity_poly.pdbx_strand_id
1 'polypeptide(L)'
;MRQGIARDGRHLYPAFPYTAFARMSESDMMALYAYLMSQPAVKQAARETKLPFPMNQRRLVAGWNWLFHDAREYQPDAQQSALWNRGKYLVDGAGHCGACHTPRNALGAEKGGFAYLGGGSAEGWDAPALIAARAAPVPWTEDALFTYLRTGFSAEHGVAAGPMAPVVAGLASLPESDVRAIAHYIASLSPPVGCRVAAHAPRSAPQGRMRMR
;
A
#
# COMPACT_ATOMS: atom_id res chain seq x y z
N MET A 1 6.71 -14.32 12.48
CA MET A 1 6.15 -13.05 11.96
C MET A 1 6.29 -12.94 10.45
N ARG A 2 7.44 -13.26 9.84
CA ARG A 2 7.63 -13.17 8.37
C ARG A 2 7.10 -14.38 7.57
N GLN A 3 7.18 -15.58 8.15
CA GLN A 3 6.88 -16.84 7.45
C GLN A 3 5.39 -17.24 7.41
N GLY A 4 4.51 -16.48 8.08
CA GLY A 4 3.11 -16.90 8.26
C GLY A 4 2.96 -18.19 9.06
N ILE A 5 3.86 -18.48 9.99
CA ILE A 5 3.80 -19.64 10.90
C ILE A 5 3.66 -19.12 12.33
N ALA A 6 2.66 -19.63 13.05
CA ALA A 6 2.43 -19.31 14.45
C ALA A 6 3.38 -20.08 15.39
N ARG A 7 3.40 -19.73 16.68
CA ARG A 7 4.25 -20.38 17.69
C ARG A 7 3.97 -21.89 17.84
N ASP A 8 2.74 -22.31 17.59
CA ASP A 8 2.30 -23.71 17.63
C ASP A 8 2.52 -24.46 16.30
N GLY A 9 3.19 -23.83 15.33
CA GLY A 9 3.52 -24.41 14.02
C GLY A 9 2.40 -24.32 12.97
N ARG A 10 1.22 -23.81 13.31
CA ARG A 10 0.12 -23.70 12.33
C ARG A 10 0.35 -22.53 11.36
N HIS A 11 -0.10 -22.70 10.11
CA HIS A 11 -0.11 -21.61 9.14
C HIS A 11 -1.11 -20.51 9.51
N LEU A 12 -0.68 -19.27 9.43
CA LEU A 12 -1.49 -18.07 9.61
C LEU A 12 -2.16 -17.69 8.30
N TYR A 13 -3.44 -17.33 8.36
CA TYR A 13 -4.08 -16.70 7.21
C TYR A 13 -3.42 -15.33 6.93
N PRO A 14 -3.29 -14.92 5.65
CA PRO A 14 -2.68 -13.64 5.27
C PRO A 14 -3.49 -12.41 5.70
N ALA A 15 -4.57 -12.59 6.48
CA ALA A 15 -5.16 -11.53 7.29
C ALA A 15 -4.18 -11.00 8.36
N PHE A 16 -3.29 -11.86 8.87
CA PHE A 16 -2.07 -11.39 9.52
C PHE A 16 -1.08 -11.02 8.41
N PRO A 17 -0.55 -9.79 8.34
CA PRO A 17 0.17 -9.27 7.16
C PRO A 17 1.62 -9.76 7.06
N TYR A 18 1.86 -11.06 7.27
CA TYR A 18 3.20 -11.63 7.23
C TYR A 18 3.87 -11.52 5.86
N THR A 19 3.08 -11.45 4.79
CA THR A 19 3.58 -11.23 3.42
C THR A 19 4.26 -9.86 3.28
N ALA A 20 3.72 -8.83 3.93
CA ALA A 20 4.30 -7.50 3.98
C ALA A 20 5.45 -7.45 4.99
N PHE A 21 5.28 -8.03 6.19
CA PHE A 21 6.35 -8.09 7.20
C PHE A 21 7.58 -8.88 6.73
N ALA A 22 7.45 -9.76 5.75
CA ALA A 22 8.60 -10.40 5.12
C ALA A 22 9.59 -9.40 4.51
N ARG A 23 9.12 -8.20 4.10
CA ARG A 23 9.95 -7.14 3.56
C ARG A 23 10.74 -6.39 4.63
N MET A 24 10.35 -6.48 5.89
CA MET A 24 11.03 -5.83 6.99
C MET A 24 12.38 -6.49 7.30
N SER A 25 13.37 -5.68 7.66
CA SER A 25 14.68 -6.17 8.08
C SER A 25 14.56 -6.98 9.37
N GLU A 26 15.48 -7.92 9.58
CA GLU A 26 15.52 -8.67 10.83
C GLU A 26 15.66 -7.75 12.06
N SER A 27 16.48 -6.69 11.97
CA SER A 27 16.67 -5.74 13.06
C SER A 27 15.38 -5.03 13.45
N ASP A 28 14.59 -4.58 12.47
CA ASP A 28 13.34 -3.87 12.73
C ASP A 28 12.28 -4.83 13.28
N MET A 29 12.26 -6.07 12.80
CA MET A 29 11.37 -7.10 13.34
C MET A 29 11.71 -7.44 14.80
N MET A 30 12.99 -7.48 15.16
CA MET A 30 13.43 -7.69 16.53
C MET A 30 13.16 -6.46 17.41
N ALA A 31 13.34 -5.25 16.89
CA ALA A 31 13.00 -4.02 17.60
C ALA A 31 11.50 -3.93 17.90
N LEU A 32 10.64 -4.24 16.93
CA LEU A 32 9.19 -4.33 17.12
C LEU A 32 8.82 -5.39 18.16
N TYR A 33 9.42 -6.57 18.07
CA TYR A 33 9.20 -7.63 19.06
C TYR A 33 9.60 -7.18 20.46
N ALA A 34 10.79 -6.60 20.63
CA ALA A 34 11.28 -6.10 21.91
C ALA A 34 10.38 -4.99 22.47
N TYR A 35 9.93 -4.06 21.64
CA TYR A 35 9.02 -2.99 22.04
C TYR A 35 7.67 -3.54 22.53
N LEU A 36 7.07 -4.49 21.78
CA LEU A 36 5.82 -5.12 22.19
C LEU A 36 5.96 -5.92 23.49
N MET A 37 7.09 -6.61 23.66
CA MET A 37 7.37 -7.38 24.88
C MET A 37 7.73 -6.51 26.09
N SER A 38 8.07 -5.23 25.90
CA SER A 38 8.33 -4.29 27.00
C SER A 38 7.08 -3.56 27.49
N GLN A 39 5.95 -3.65 26.76
CA GLN A 39 4.69 -3.06 27.19
C GLN A 39 4.05 -3.86 28.33
N PRO A 40 3.28 -3.23 29.23
CA PRO A 40 2.52 -3.93 30.25
C PRO A 40 1.60 -4.99 29.64
N ALA A 41 1.66 -6.22 30.16
CA ALA A 41 0.82 -7.31 29.67
C ALA A 41 -0.65 -7.06 30.03
N VAL A 42 -1.53 -7.12 29.03
CA VAL A 42 -2.98 -7.13 29.23
C VAL A 42 -3.47 -8.58 29.22
N LYS A 43 -4.17 -9.00 30.28
CA LYS A 43 -4.82 -10.32 30.31
C LYS A 43 -6.09 -10.26 29.48
N GLN A 44 -6.00 -10.73 28.25
CA GLN A 44 -7.16 -10.89 27.37
C GLN A 44 -7.10 -12.25 26.67
N ALA A 45 -8.18 -13.03 26.75
CA ALA A 45 -8.28 -14.27 26.01
C ALA A 45 -8.61 -13.96 24.55
N ALA A 46 -7.74 -14.39 23.62
CA ALA A 46 -8.03 -14.26 22.20
C ALA A 46 -9.25 -15.09 21.84
N ARG A 47 -10.21 -14.49 21.12
CA ARG A 47 -11.38 -15.21 20.62
C ARG A 47 -10.93 -16.30 19.64
N GLU A 48 -11.50 -17.49 19.78
CA GLU A 48 -11.23 -18.57 18.84
C GLU A 48 -11.68 -18.19 17.42
N THR A 49 -10.77 -18.34 16.45
CA THR A 49 -11.07 -18.06 15.05
C THR A 49 -11.97 -19.15 14.48
N LYS A 50 -13.23 -18.81 14.18
CA LYS A 50 -14.19 -19.71 13.53
C LYS A 50 -14.30 -19.34 12.05
N LEU A 51 -13.69 -20.16 11.20
CA LEU A 51 -13.79 -20.01 9.74
C LEU A 51 -14.69 -21.11 9.19
N PRO A 52 -15.60 -20.79 8.24
CA PRO A 52 -16.39 -21.82 7.59
C PRO A 52 -15.51 -22.67 6.66
N PHE A 53 -15.97 -23.88 6.36
CA PHE A 53 -15.33 -24.69 5.32
C PHE A 53 -15.44 -23.99 3.95
N PRO A 54 -14.39 -24.02 3.10
CA PRO A 54 -13.09 -24.70 3.28
C PRO A 54 -12.02 -23.85 3.98
N MET A 55 -12.32 -22.61 4.35
CA MET A 55 -11.39 -21.69 5.02
C MET A 55 -10.97 -22.12 6.44
N ASN A 56 -11.46 -23.24 6.97
CA ASN A 56 -10.91 -23.83 8.20
C ASN A 56 -9.67 -24.71 7.95
N GLN A 57 -9.36 -25.07 6.70
CA GLN A 57 -8.28 -26.01 6.36
C GLN A 57 -6.92 -25.31 6.23
N ARG A 58 -6.09 -25.41 7.27
CA ARG A 58 -4.75 -24.77 7.31
C ARG A 58 -3.79 -25.24 6.22
N ARG A 59 -3.97 -26.45 5.69
CA ARG A 59 -3.16 -26.99 4.58
C ARG A 59 -3.35 -26.21 3.28
N LEU A 60 -4.55 -25.64 3.06
CA LEU A 60 -4.80 -24.78 1.90
C LEU A 60 -3.93 -23.52 1.95
N VAL A 61 -3.69 -22.99 3.15
CA VAL A 61 -2.79 -21.85 3.36
C VAL A 61 -1.35 -22.21 3.04
N ALA A 62 -0.90 -23.44 3.36
CA ALA A 62 0.43 -23.89 2.98
C ALA A 62 0.62 -23.88 1.45
N GLY A 63 -0.36 -24.39 0.70
CA GLY A 63 -0.35 -24.32 -0.77
C GLY A 63 -0.42 -22.89 -1.30
N TRP A 64 -1.21 -22.03 -0.66
CA TRP A 64 -1.27 -20.61 -0.99
C TRP A 64 0.07 -19.90 -0.77
N ASN A 65 0.76 -20.18 0.35
CA ASN A 65 2.08 -19.61 0.64
C ASN A 65 3.11 -20.05 -0.40
N TRP A 66 3.09 -21.33 -0.79
CA TRP A 66 3.99 -21.82 -1.83
C TRP A 66 3.82 -21.09 -3.17
N LEU A 67 2.58 -20.68 -3.51
CA LEU A 67 2.29 -19.95 -4.75
C LEU A 67 2.58 -18.44 -4.66
N PHE A 68 2.29 -17.79 -3.53
CA PHE A 68 2.17 -16.33 -3.45
C PHE A 68 3.03 -15.67 -2.38
N HIS A 69 3.58 -16.41 -1.42
CA HIS A 69 4.40 -15.82 -0.37
C HIS A 69 5.88 -15.75 -0.78
N ASP A 70 6.40 -14.54 -0.79
CA ASP A 70 7.83 -14.28 -0.91
C ASP A 70 8.39 -13.82 0.45
N ALA A 71 9.20 -14.68 1.05
CA ALA A 71 9.75 -14.47 2.39
C ALA A 71 11.01 -13.58 2.42
N ARG A 72 11.44 -13.03 1.26
CA ARG A 72 12.66 -12.23 1.18
C ARG A 72 12.45 -10.82 1.73
N GLU A 73 13.45 -10.37 2.49
CA GLU A 73 13.57 -8.98 2.93
C GLU A 73 13.67 -8.02 1.73
N TYR A 74 13.24 -6.78 1.94
CA TYR A 74 13.48 -5.74 0.97
C TYR A 74 14.98 -5.51 0.80
N GLN A 75 15.43 -5.43 -0.45
CA GLN A 75 16.79 -5.05 -0.79
C GLN A 75 16.76 -3.68 -1.47
N PRO A 76 17.50 -2.68 -0.96
CA PRO A 76 17.58 -1.37 -1.58
C PRO A 76 18.04 -1.48 -3.03
N ASP A 77 17.35 -0.77 -3.92
CA ASP A 77 17.75 -0.62 -5.30
C ASP A 77 18.89 0.41 -5.39
N ALA A 78 20.05 -0.01 -5.89
CA ALA A 78 21.23 0.82 -6.03
C ALA A 78 21.08 1.94 -7.08
N GLN A 79 20.09 1.83 -7.96
CA GLN A 79 19.76 2.87 -8.95
C GLN A 79 18.83 3.95 -8.39
N GLN A 80 18.32 3.75 -7.17
CA GLN A 80 17.33 4.64 -6.54
C GLN A 80 17.95 5.41 -5.38
N SER A 81 17.35 6.57 -5.08
CA SER A 81 17.77 7.40 -3.96
C SER A 81 17.50 6.70 -2.61
N ALA A 82 18.20 7.13 -1.55
CA ALA A 82 17.92 6.64 -0.20
C ALA A 82 16.47 6.94 0.23
N LEU A 83 15.93 8.10 -0.16
CA LEU A 83 14.56 8.50 0.12
C LEU A 83 13.54 7.56 -0.56
N TRP A 84 13.78 7.22 -1.83
CA TRP A 84 12.93 6.29 -2.58
C TRP A 84 12.96 4.90 -1.95
N ASN A 85 14.16 4.40 -1.62
CA ASN A 85 14.33 3.09 -0.99
C ASN A 85 13.66 3.03 0.39
N ARG A 86 13.76 4.11 1.19
CA ARG A 86 13.04 4.21 2.46
C ARG A 86 11.53 4.20 2.26
N GLY A 87 11.03 4.92 1.27
CA GLY A 87 9.61 4.96 0.94
C GLY A 87 9.08 3.60 0.54
N LYS A 88 9.77 2.91 -0.37
CA LYS A 88 9.40 1.55 -0.80
C LYS A 88 9.38 0.56 0.37
N TYR A 89 10.41 0.61 1.22
CA TYR A 89 10.50 -0.22 2.42
C TYR A 89 9.28 -0.03 3.35
N LEU A 90 8.89 1.22 3.59
CA LEU A 90 7.74 1.54 4.43
C LEU A 90 6.41 1.14 3.78
N VAL A 91 6.24 1.40 2.48
CA VAL A 91 5.01 1.10 1.74
C VAL A 91 4.77 -0.40 1.60
N ASP A 92 5.81 -1.18 1.28
CA ASP A 92 5.70 -2.63 1.07
C ASP A 92 5.83 -3.44 2.37
N GLY A 93 6.49 -2.88 3.38
CA GLY A 93 6.74 -3.51 4.67
C GLY A 93 5.67 -3.13 5.71
N ALA A 94 6.08 -2.35 6.70
CA ALA A 94 5.25 -2.04 7.87
C ALA A 94 3.94 -1.32 7.53
N GLY A 95 3.94 -0.46 6.50
CA GLY A 95 2.75 0.27 6.06
C GLY A 95 1.81 -0.55 5.17
N HIS A 96 2.30 -1.64 4.59
CA HIS A 96 1.56 -2.64 3.80
C HIS A 96 0.47 -2.02 2.89
N CYS A 97 0.76 -0.91 2.21
CA CYS A 97 -0.28 -0.12 1.54
C CYS A 97 -0.97 -0.92 0.42
N GLY A 98 -0.24 -1.86 -0.18
CA GLY A 98 -0.76 -2.81 -1.17
C GLY A 98 -1.90 -3.68 -0.65
N ALA A 99 -1.99 -3.92 0.66
CA ALA A 99 -3.02 -4.76 1.25
C ALA A 99 -4.44 -4.26 0.96
N CYS A 100 -4.62 -2.94 0.89
CA CYS A 100 -5.88 -2.28 0.56
C CYS A 100 -5.88 -1.71 -0.86
N HIS A 101 -4.75 -1.16 -1.33
CA HIS A 101 -4.66 -0.40 -2.59
C HIS A 101 -4.19 -1.23 -3.80
N THR A 102 -4.11 -2.55 -3.70
CA THR A 102 -3.81 -3.43 -4.84
C THR A 102 -4.95 -4.42 -5.06
N PRO A 103 -5.40 -4.63 -6.32
CA PRO A 103 -6.47 -5.58 -6.59
C PRO A 103 -5.99 -7.01 -6.33
N ARG A 104 -6.90 -7.86 -5.85
CA ARG A 104 -6.63 -9.27 -5.58
C ARG A 104 -7.02 -10.17 -6.76
N ASN A 105 -6.35 -11.30 -6.91
CA ASN A 105 -6.74 -12.37 -7.83
C ASN A 105 -7.86 -13.24 -7.22
N ALA A 106 -8.36 -14.22 -7.98
CA ALA A 106 -9.45 -15.10 -7.53
C ALA A 106 -9.13 -15.92 -6.27
N LEU A 107 -7.84 -16.08 -5.93
CA LEU A 107 -7.36 -16.77 -4.73
C LEU A 107 -7.01 -15.80 -3.59
N GLY A 108 -7.37 -14.52 -3.73
CA GLY A 108 -7.17 -13.50 -2.70
C GLY A 108 -5.73 -12.97 -2.59
N ALA A 109 -4.81 -13.36 -3.47
CA ALA A 109 -3.46 -12.79 -3.50
C ALA A 109 -3.41 -11.46 -4.26
N GLU A 110 -2.59 -10.52 -3.79
CA GLU A 110 -2.36 -9.24 -4.45
C GLU A 110 -1.78 -9.44 -5.85
N LYS A 111 -2.29 -8.69 -6.83
CA LYS A 111 -1.75 -8.70 -8.19
C LYS A 111 -0.49 -7.83 -8.25
N GLY A 112 0.59 -8.36 -8.80
CA GLY A 112 1.83 -7.61 -9.03
C GLY A 112 1.83 -6.81 -10.34
N GLY A 113 3.03 -6.34 -10.72
CA GLY A 113 3.25 -5.62 -11.98
C GLY A 113 2.43 -4.34 -12.07
N PHE A 114 1.81 -4.09 -13.22
CA PHE A 114 1.02 -2.87 -13.48
C PHE A 114 -0.23 -2.70 -12.59
N ALA A 115 -0.61 -3.74 -11.84
CA ALA A 115 -1.74 -3.67 -10.92
C ALA A 115 -1.35 -3.17 -9.51
N TYR A 116 -0.06 -3.20 -9.17
CA TYR A 116 0.44 -2.78 -7.86
C TYR A 116 0.04 -1.33 -7.57
N LEU A 117 -0.62 -1.11 -6.43
CA LEU A 117 -1.16 0.19 -5.99
C LEU A 117 -2.21 0.81 -6.94
N GLY A 118 -2.76 0.03 -7.87
CA GLY A 118 -3.76 0.46 -8.84
C GLY A 118 -5.19 0.61 -8.29
N GLY A 119 -5.37 0.50 -6.98
CA GLY A 119 -6.65 0.55 -6.27
C GLY A 119 -7.04 -0.82 -5.71
N GLY A 120 -8.12 -0.88 -4.96
CA GLY A 120 -8.57 -2.13 -4.37
C GLY A 120 -9.80 -1.96 -3.51
N SER A 121 -10.01 -2.88 -2.58
CA SER A 121 -11.13 -2.83 -1.65
C SER A 121 -10.70 -3.44 -0.32
N ALA A 122 -11.07 -2.81 0.78
CA ALA A 122 -10.81 -3.31 2.13
C ALA A 122 -11.99 -2.97 3.04
N GLU A 123 -12.39 -3.93 3.88
CA GLU A 123 -13.44 -3.73 4.89
C GLU A 123 -14.78 -3.21 4.32
N GLY A 124 -15.09 -3.55 3.07
CA GLY A 124 -16.30 -3.08 2.37
C GLY A 124 -16.19 -1.67 1.79
N TRP A 125 -15.01 -1.05 1.85
CA TRP A 125 -14.70 0.24 1.23
C TRP A 125 -13.88 0.06 -0.04
N ASP A 126 -14.15 0.92 -1.03
CA ASP A 126 -13.31 1.05 -2.21
C ASP A 126 -12.05 1.87 -1.87
N ALA A 127 -10.89 1.26 -2.05
CA ALA A 127 -9.60 1.90 -1.88
C ALA A 127 -9.16 2.51 -3.23
N PRO A 128 -9.02 3.84 -3.33
CA PRO A 128 -8.66 4.49 -4.60
C PRO A 128 -7.26 4.08 -5.06
N ALA A 129 -6.98 4.20 -6.36
CA ALA A 129 -5.62 4.00 -6.85
C ALA A 129 -4.67 5.04 -6.25
N LEU A 130 -3.49 4.61 -5.81
CA LEU A 130 -2.43 5.52 -5.36
C LEU A 130 -1.52 5.94 -6.51
N ILE A 131 -1.56 5.18 -7.62
CA ILE A 131 -0.86 5.51 -8.85
C ILE A 131 -1.83 5.95 -9.94
N ALA A 132 -1.29 6.60 -10.96
CA ALA A 132 -2.05 7.09 -12.09
C ALA A 132 -2.85 5.98 -12.80
N ALA A 133 -4.18 6.00 -12.64
CA ALA A 133 -5.10 5.02 -13.21
C ALA A 133 -6.26 5.72 -13.92
N ARG A 134 -6.97 5.01 -14.81
CA ARG A 134 -8.17 5.58 -15.47
C ARG A 134 -9.26 5.95 -14.45
N ALA A 135 -9.40 5.17 -13.39
CA ALA A 135 -10.35 5.40 -12.31
C ALA A 135 -9.92 6.51 -11.33
N ALA A 136 -8.65 6.95 -11.38
CA ALA A 136 -8.09 8.02 -10.57
C ALA A 136 -7.41 9.05 -11.51
N PRO A 137 -8.23 9.90 -12.18
CA PRO A 137 -7.74 10.75 -13.27
C PRO A 137 -6.79 11.85 -12.79
N VAL A 138 -6.93 12.29 -11.53
CA VAL A 138 -6.01 13.21 -10.88
C VAL A 138 -4.92 12.38 -10.19
N PRO A 139 -3.68 12.37 -10.69
CA PRO A 139 -2.58 11.69 -10.02
C PRO A 139 -2.15 12.44 -8.76
N TRP A 140 -1.71 11.71 -7.75
CA TRP A 140 -1.08 12.29 -6.57
C TRP A 140 0.20 13.03 -6.96
N THR A 141 0.33 14.27 -6.49
CA THR A 141 1.65 14.91 -6.36
C THR A 141 2.28 14.48 -5.03
N GLU A 142 3.61 14.56 -4.94
CA GLU A 142 4.31 14.24 -3.70
C GLU A 142 3.82 15.12 -2.53
N ASP A 143 3.66 16.43 -2.75
CA ASP A 143 3.22 17.35 -1.70
C ASP A 143 1.75 17.17 -1.29
N ALA A 144 0.86 16.90 -2.25
CA ALA A 144 -0.55 16.63 -1.93
C ALA A 144 -0.68 15.34 -1.13
N LEU A 145 0.06 14.29 -1.53
CA LEU A 145 0.05 13.03 -0.82
C LEU A 145 0.68 13.15 0.57
N PHE A 146 1.83 13.83 0.69
CA PHE A 146 2.43 14.12 1.99
C PHE A 146 1.42 14.84 2.91
N THR A 147 0.79 15.91 2.42
CA THR A 147 -0.19 16.68 3.20
C THR A 147 -1.38 15.81 3.61
N TYR A 148 -1.90 14.99 2.70
CA TYR A 148 -3.00 14.08 3.00
C TYR A 148 -2.61 13.04 4.06
N LEU A 149 -1.43 12.42 3.97
CA LEU A 149 -0.96 11.43 4.95
C LEU A 149 -0.63 12.04 6.32
N ARG A 150 -0.42 13.36 6.40
CA ARG A 150 -0.19 14.09 7.66
C ARG A 150 -1.48 14.61 8.29
N THR A 151 -2.44 15.06 7.48
CA THR A 151 -3.60 15.83 7.94
C THR A 151 -4.94 15.15 7.70
N GLY A 152 -4.98 14.17 6.81
CA GLY A 152 -6.20 13.50 6.39
C GLY A 152 -7.02 14.28 5.37
N PHE A 153 -6.45 15.29 4.73
CA PHE A 153 -7.14 16.10 3.74
C PHE A 153 -6.25 16.45 2.54
N SER A 154 -6.86 16.44 1.35
CA SER A 154 -6.36 17.06 0.13
C SER A 154 -7.52 17.73 -0.60
N ALA A 155 -7.25 18.88 -1.23
CA ALA A 155 -8.26 19.61 -2.00
C ALA A 155 -8.78 18.80 -3.20
N GLU A 156 -7.91 18.00 -3.81
CA GLU A 156 -8.19 17.20 -5.00
C GLU A 156 -8.76 15.81 -4.66
N HIS A 157 -8.44 15.28 -3.47
CA HIS A 157 -8.73 13.89 -3.09
C HIS A 157 -9.68 13.76 -1.89
N GLY A 158 -10.09 14.88 -1.28
CA GLY A 158 -11.04 14.90 -0.17
C GLY A 158 -10.44 14.53 1.18
N VAL A 159 -11.28 14.02 2.07
CA VAL A 159 -10.91 13.65 3.45
C VAL A 159 -10.69 12.15 3.61
N ALA A 160 -9.78 11.77 4.48
CA ALA A 160 -9.61 10.40 4.91
C ALA A 160 -10.87 9.93 5.65
N ALA A 161 -11.50 8.90 5.12
CA ALA A 161 -12.73 8.30 5.66
C ALA A 161 -12.59 6.79 5.81
N GLY A 162 -13.51 6.19 6.56
CA GLY A 162 -13.57 4.75 6.76
C GLY A 162 -12.24 4.17 7.28
N PRO A 163 -11.75 3.05 6.72
CA PRO A 163 -10.51 2.40 7.15
C PRO A 163 -9.26 3.28 7.00
N MET A 164 -9.27 4.30 6.15
CA MET A 164 -8.11 5.16 5.94
C MET A 164 -7.92 6.20 7.06
N ALA A 165 -8.98 6.60 7.75
CA ALA A 165 -8.90 7.59 8.83
C ALA A 165 -7.91 7.20 9.96
N PRO A 166 -7.99 5.99 10.57
CA PRO A 166 -7.01 5.57 11.58
C PRO A 166 -5.60 5.38 11.01
N VAL A 167 -5.47 5.01 9.73
CA VAL A 167 -4.15 4.90 9.07
C VAL A 167 -3.48 6.27 9.00
N VAL A 168 -4.21 7.30 8.57
CA VAL A 168 -3.69 8.67 8.56
C VAL A 168 -3.37 9.16 9.97
N ALA A 169 -4.22 8.89 10.96
CA ALA A 169 -3.93 9.26 12.34
C ALA A 169 -2.61 8.63 12.85
N GLY A 170 -2.34 7.37 12.48
CA GLY A 170 -1.08 6.70 12.76
C GLY A 170 0.11 7.36 12.04
N LEU A 171 -0.01 7.60 10.73
CA LEU A 171 1.03 8.25 9.93
C LEU A 171 1.32 9.69 10.39
N ALA A 172 0.30 10.40 10.89
CA ALA A 172 0.43 11.72 11.48
C ALA A 172 1.30 11.74 12.77
N SER A 173 1.55 10.58 13.39
CA SER A 173 2.46 10.47 14.54
C SER A 173 3.91 10.13 14.16
N LEU A 174 4.16 9.74 12.92
CA LEU A 174 5.49 9.35 12.45
C LEU A 174 6.38 10.58 12.19
N PRO A 175 7.73 10.41 12.17
CA PRO A 175 8.64 11.44 11.70
C PRO A 175 8.25 11.91 10.29
N GLU A 176 8.31 13.22 10.05
CA GLU A 176 7.97 13.78 8.75
C GLU A 176 8.79 13.19 7.62
N SER A 177 10.05 12.81 7.88
CA SER A 177 10.93 12.16 6.92
C SER A 177 10.38 10.83 6.41
N ASP A 178 9.70 10.06 7.25
CA ASP A 178 9.12 8.77 6.86
C ASP A 178 7.85 8.97 6.03
N VAL A 179 7.01 9.92 6.41
CA VAL A 179 5.81 10.28 5.61
C VAL A 179 6.21 10.87 4.26
N ARG A 180 7.28 11.68 4.23
CA ARG A 180 7.87 12.20 3.00
C ARG A 180 8.43 11.09 2.12
N ALA A 181 9.12 10.10 2.68
CA ALA A 181 9.63 8.97 1.93
C ALA A 181 8.51 8.15 1.28
N ILE A 182 7.43 7.88 2.02
CA ILE A 182 6.22 7.22 1.50
C ILE A 182 5.64 8.01 0.32
N ALA A 183 5.42 9.32 0.51
CA ALA A 183 4.85 10.17 -0.52
C ALA A 183 5.73 10.23 -1.78
N HIS A 184 7.06 10.37 -1.59
CA HIS A 184 8.05 10.41 -2.67
C HIS A 184 8.03 9.12 -3.50
N TYR A 185 8.07 7.96 -2.82
CA TYR A 185 8.01 6.67 -3.50
C TYR A 185 6.72 6.51 -4.30
N ILE A 186 5.54 6.75 -3.70
CA ILE A 186 4.25 6.59 -4.39
C ILE A 186 4.13 7.54 -5.59
N ALA A 187 4.50 8.82 -5.41
CA ALA A 187 4.45 9.81 -6.49
C ALA A 187 5.36 9.42 -7.66
N SER A 188 6.53 8.81 -7.39
CA SER A 188 7.47 8.37 -8.43
C SER A 188 6.93 7.27 -9.36
N LEU A 189 5.89 6.55 -8.92
CA LEU A 189 5.27 5.47 -9.71
C LEU A 189 4.30 6.02 -10.77
N SER A 190 4.01 7.32 -10.75
CA SER A 190 3.14 8.00 -11.71
C SER A 190 3.93 8.95 -12.59
N PRO A 191 3.54 9.14 -13.88
CA PRO A 191 4.10 10.20 -14.69
C PRO A 191 3.90 11.56 -14.02
N PRO A 192 4.86 12.50 -14.14
CA PRO A 192 4.70 13.84 -13.62
C PRO A 192 3.41 14.49 -14.13
N VAL A 193 2.69 15.19 -13.24
CA VAL A 193 1.34 15.75 -13.49
C VAL A 193 1.31 16.71 -14.70
N GLY A 194 2.44 17.32 -15.06
CA GLY A 194 2.58 18.18 -16.25
C GLY A 194 2.62 17.44 -17.60
N CYS A 195 2.90 16.13 -17.63
CA CYS A 195 3.07 15.39 -18.88
C CYS A 195 1.73 14.98 -19.53
N ARG A 196 0.64 14.90 -18.75
CA ARG A 196 -0.70 14.51 -19.26
C ARG A 196 -1.50 15.65 -19.88
N VAL A 197 -1.29 16.90 -19.43
CA VAL A 197 -1.98 18.07 -20.00
C VAL A 197 -1.58 18.28 -21.47
N ALA A 198 -0.34 17.95 -21.85
CA ALA A 198 0.13 18.06 -23.22
C ALA A 198 -0.50 17.03 -24.19
N ALA A 199 -0.99 15.89 -23.68
CA ALA A 199 -1.54 14.82 -24.52
C ALA A 199 -3.03 14.98 -24.87
N HIS A 200 -3.75 15.89 -24.21
CA HIS A 200 -5.19 16.14 -24.42
C HIS A 200 -5.52 17.57 -24.84
N ALA A 201 -4.52 18.38 -25.20
CA ALA A 201 -4.80 19.67 -25.82
C ALA A 201 -5.54 19.45 -27.17
N PRO A 202 -6.76 19.97 -27.35
CA PRO A 202 -7.45 19.87 -28.62
C PRO A 202 -6.59 20.57 -29.67
N ARG A 203 -6.21 19.84 -30.73
CA ARG A 203 -5.59 20.43 -31.91
C ARG A 203 -6.57 21.43 -32.50
N SER A 204 -6.31 22.71 -32.31
CA SER A 204 -7.05 23.81 -32.93
C SER A 204 -7.02 23.60 -34.44
N ALA A 205 -8.18 23.33 -35.05
CA ALA A 205 -8.31 23.24 -36.50
C ALA A 205 -8.01 24.63 -37.11
N PRO A 206 -7.30 24.71 -38.25
CA PRO A 206 -7.00 25.99 -38.88
C PRO A 206 -8.30 26.62 -39.38
N GLN A 207 -8.62 27.81 -38.87
CA GLN A 207 -9.77 28.60 -39.32
C GLN A 207 -9.59 28.97 -40.80
N GLY A 208 -10.51 28.48 -41.63
CA GLY A 208 -10.54 28.76 -43.06
C GLY A 208 -10.75 30.26 -43.32
N ARG A 209 -9.87 30.84 -44.15
CA ARG A 209 -10.04 32.21 -44.67
C ARG A 209 -11.27 32.27 -45.57
N MET A 210 -12.30 32.98 -45.11
CA MET A 210 -13.43 33.39 -45.95
C MET A 210 -12.95 34.44 -46.95
N ARG A 211 -12.93 34.08 -48.24
CA ARG A 211 -12.76 35.04 -49.35
C ARG A 211 -14.13 35.63 -49.67
N MET A 212 -14.32 36.93 -49.41
CA MET A 212 -15.41 37.69 -50.01
C MET A 212 -15.01 38.11 -51.42
N ARG A 213 -15.96 37.96 -52.34
CA ARG A 213 -15.91 38.36 -53.75
C ARG A 213 -16.13 39.85 -53.90
#